data_AF-A0A1H8DWG6-F1
#
_entry.id   AF-A0A1H8DWG6-F1
#
_cell.length_a   1.000
_cell.length_b   1.000
_cell.length_c   1.000
_cell.angle_alpha   90.00
_cell.angle_beta   90.00
_cell.angle_gamma   90.00
#
_symmetry.space_group_name_H-M   'P 1'
#
loop_
_entity.id
_entity.type
_entity.pdbx_description
1 polymer ?
#
loop_
_entity_poly.entity_id
_entity_poly.type
_entity_poly.pdbx_seq_one_letter_code
_entity_poly.pdbx_strand_id
1 'polypeptide(L)'
;MAKAFTYKKRDFVAVRELALPILFFGALVVFIMTGLANISKTTEAQQLKSAEQALRRTAVQCYALEGQYPQSLDYMEQNYGLALDREKYVYHYQSIGANLLPQISVFPIGDAEP
;
A
#
# COMPACT_ATOMS: atom_id res chain seq x y z
N MET A 1 61.94 -14.11 34.46
CA MET A 1 62.43 -12.94 33.70
C MET A 1 61.36 -12.52 32.69
N ALA A 2 61.34 -11.23 32.35
CA ALA A 2 60.15 -10.43 32.03
C ALA A 2 59.33 -10.85 30.79
N LYS A 3 58.00 -10.70 30.95
CA LYS A 3 57.01 -10.64 29.87
C LYS A 3 57.19 -9.33 29.11
N ALA A 4 57.36 -9.37 27.79
CA ALA A 4 57.23 -8.20 26.93
C ALA A 4 55.95 -8.35 26.10
N PHE A 5 54.84 -7.91 26.70
CA PHE A 5 53.54 -7.78 26.06
C PHE A 5 53.60 -6.54 25.15
N THR A 6 53.74 -6.74 23.84
CA THR A 6 53.72 -5.64 22.87
C THR A 6 52.27 -5.25 22.55
N TYR A 7 51.70 -4.39 23.38
CA TYR A 7 50.42 -3.74 23.11
C TYR A 7 50.60 -2.74 21.95
N LYS A 8 50.16 -3.15 20.75
CA LYS A 8 50.33 -2.41 19.50
C LYS A 8 49.26 -1.32 19.40
N LYS A 9 49.69 -0.07 19.52
CA LYS A 9 48.92 1.18 19.45
C LYS A 9 48.37 1.47 18.03
N ARG A 10 47.63 0.54 17.40
CA ARG A 10 47.08 0.65 16.03
C ARG A 10 45.55 0.80 15.96
N ASP A 11 44.85 0.73 17.08
CA ASP A 11 43.39 0.77 17.09
C ASP A 11 42.84 2.16 16.74
N PHE A 12 43.52 3.24 17.15
CA PHE A 12 43.00 4.61 16.93
C PHE A 12 42.99 5.05 15.45
N VAL A 13 43.98 4.64 14.66
CA VAL A 13 44.02 4.93 13.21
C VAL A 13 43.08 4.01 12.45
N ALA A 14 42.98 2.73 12.85
CA ALA A 14 42.03 1.80 12.27
C ALA A 14 40.57 2.23 12.50
N VAL A 15 40.24 2.72 13.70
CA VAL A 15 38.91 3.29 14.02
C VAL A 15 38.63 4.54 13.17
N ARG A 16 39.65 5.37 12.89
CA ARG A 16 39.51 6.56 12.01
C ARG A 16 39.23 6.18 10.55
N GLU A 17 39.91 5.15 10.04
CA GLU A 17 39.72 4.63 8.67
C GLU A 17 38.37 3.90 8.51
N LEU A 18 37.89 3.23 9.56
CA LEU A 18 36.59 2.55 9.59
C LEU A 18 35.39 3.48 9.87
N ALA A 19 35.63 4.67 10.42
CA ALA A 19 34.55 5.62 10.74
C ALA A 19 33.79 6.08 9.48
N LEU A 20 34.51 6.35 8.38
CA LEU A 20 33.91 6.82 7.14
C LEU A 20 32.96 5.78 6.48
N PRO A 21 33.36 4.51 6.26
CA PRO A 21 32.46 3.50 5.70
C PRO A 21 31.30 3.16 6.65
N ILE A 22 31.51 3.16 7.97
CA ILE A 22 30.43 2.93 8.94
C ILE A 22 29.41 4.08 8.89
N LEU A 23 29.86 5.33 8.81
CA LEU A 23 28.99 6.49 8.72
C LEU A 23 28.21 6.49 7.40
N PHE A 24 28.87 6.17 6.28
CA PHE A 24 28.21 6.03 4.98
C PHE A 24 27.15 4.92 5.00
N PHE A 25 27.48 3.75 5.56
CA PHE A 25 26.54 2.65 5.70
C PHE A 25 25.35 3.04 6.61
N GLY A 26 25.61 3.71 7.73
CA GLY A 26 24.57 4.24 8.61
C GLY A 26 23.65 5.23 7.89
N ALA A 27 24.22 6.16 7.12
CA ALA A 27 23.45 7.10 6.30
C ALA A 27 22.60 6.38 5.23
N LEU A 28 23.13 5.35 4.58
CA LEU A 28 22.40 4.52 3.63
C LEU A 28 21.20 3.82 4.30
N VAL A 29 21.41 3.22 5.49
CA VAL A 29 20.33 2.56 6.24
C VAL A 29 19.24 3.55 6.62
N VAL A 30 19.60 4.74 7.13
CA VAL A 30 18.62 5.79 7.46
C VAL A 30 17.87 6.28 6.22
N PHE A 31 18.56 6.43 5.08
CA PHE A 31 17.92 6.80 3.82
C PHE A 31 16.93 5.72 3.34
N ILE A 32 17.29 4.44 3.41
CA ILE A 32 16.40 3.34 3.06
C ILE A 32 15.20 3.29 4.01
N MET A 33 15.41 3.41 5.32
CA MET A 33 14.34 3.39 6.32
C MET A 33 13.34 4.53 6.10
N THR A 34 13.81 5.75 5.80
CA THR A 34 12.93 6.89 5.52
C THR A 34 12.19 6.72 4.19
N GLY A 35 12.83 6.17 3.17
CA GLY A 35 12.17 5.80 1.91
C GLY A 35 11.05 4.77 2.10
N LEU A 36 11.31 3.70 2.88
CA LEU A 36 10.32 2.66 3.16
C LEU A 36 9.15 3.18 4.02
N ALA A 37 9.41 4.04 5.01
CA ALA A 37 8.38 4.61 5.88
C ALA A 37 7.36 5.48 5.11
N ASN A 38 7.77 6.11 4.01
CA ASN A 38 6.88 6.92 3.16
C ASN A 38 6.00 6.05 2.23
N ILE A 39 6.42 4.81 1.94
CA ILE A 39 5.68 3.88 1.08
C ILE A 39 4.48 3.29 1.82
N SER A 40 4.60 3.00 3.13
CA SER A 40 3.53 2.34 3.90
C SER A 40 2.24 3.17 3.94
N LYS A 41 2.32 4.48 4.22
CA LYS A 41 1.14 5.37 4.23
C LYS A 41 0.51 5.55 2.85
N THR A 42 1.33 5.52 1.79
CA THR A 42 0.83 5.58 0.41
C THR A 42 0.10 4.30 0.02
N THR A 43 0.45 3.17 0.64
CA THR A 43 -0.07 1.85 0.27
C THR A 43 -1.56 1.71 0.61
N GLU A 44 -2.04 2.18 1.76
CA GLU A 44 -3.46 2.05 2.14
C GLU A 44 -4.40 2.88 1.26
N ALA A 45 -4.07 4.16 1.05
CA ALA A 45 -4.84 5.01 0.16
C ALA A 45 -4.84 4.49 -1.28
N GLN A 46 -3.72 3.92 -1.73
CA GLN A 46 -3.62 3.30 -3.05
C GLN A 46 -4.46 2.02 -3.14
N GLN A 47 -4.50 1.21 -2.07
CA GLN A 47 -5.36 0.01 -2.01
C GLN A 47 -6.84 0.38 -2.07
N LEU A 48 -7.28 1.39 -1.33
CA LEU A 48 -8.67 1.90 -1.38
C LEU A 48 -9.04 2.34 -2.81
N LYS A 49 -8.19 3.17 -3.43
CA LYS A 49 -8.41 3.62 -4.82
C LYS A 49 -8.43 2.45 -5.81
N SER A 50 -7.58 1.46 -5.60
CA SER A 50 -7.56 0.25 -6.43
C SER A 50 -8.86 -0.54 -6.30
N ALA A 51 -9.42 -0.67 -5.10
CA ALA A 51 -10.70 -1.33 -4.87
C ALA A 51 -11.86 -0.58 -5.53
N GLU A 52 -11.93 0.74 -5.37
CA GLU A 52 -12.94 1.58 -6.03
C GLU A 52 -12.84 1.48 -7.56
N GLN A 53 -11.61 1.51 -8.09
CA GLN A 53 -11.37 1.40 -9.52
C GLN A 53 -11.73 0.01 -10.06
N ALA A 54 -11.47 -1.05 -9.32
CA ALA A 54 -11.87 -2.41 -9.70
C ALA A 54 -13.39 -2.52 -9.82
N LEU A 55 -14.13 -2.06 -8.80
CA LEU A 55 -15.59 -2.00 -8.81
C LEU A 55 -16.12 -1.18 -9.99
N ARG A 56 -15.56 0.01 -10.23
CA ARG A 56 -15.94 0.87 -11.37
C ARG A 56 -15.69 0.19 -12.71
N ARG A 57 -14.54 -0.48 -12.88
CA ARG A 57 -14.22 -1.21 -14.11
C ARG A 57 -15.22 -2.34 -14.36
N THR A 58 -15.58 -3.10 -13.34
CA THR A 58 -16.57 -4.17 -13.46
C THR A 58 -17.96 -3.62 -13.82
N ALA A 59 -18.38 -2.49 -13.24
CA ALA A 59 -19.63 -1.85 -13.60
C ALA A 59 -19.66 -1.42 -15.08
N VAL A 60 -18.57 -0.82 -15.58
CA VAL A 60 -18.44 -0.46 -17.00
C VAL A 60 -18.40 -1.71 -17.89
N GLN A 61 -17.78 -2.80 -17.43
CA GLN A 61 -17.76 -4.06 -18.16
C GLN A 61 -19.16 -4.66 -18.31
N CYS A 62 -19.99 -4.61 -17.26
CA CYS A 62 -21.40 -5.01 -17.32
C CYS A 62 -22.13 -4.21 -18.41
N TYR A 63 -21.95 -2.88 -18.41
CA TYR A 63 -22.57 -2.01 -19.42
C TYR A 63 -22.09 -2.34 -20.85
N ALA A 64 -20.80 -2.62 -21.02
CA ALA A 64 -20.25 -2.95 -22.32
C ALA A 64 -20.75 -4.30 -22.88
N LEU A 65 -21.04 -5.27 -22.01
CA LEU A 65 -21.46 -6.62 -22.42
C LEU A 65 -22.98 -6.78 -22.47
N GLU A 66 -23.71 -6.15 -21.55
CA GLU A 66 -25.16 -6.34 -21.37
C GLU A 66 -25.98 -5.12 -21.82
N GLY A 67 -25.32 -3.99 -22.10
CA GLY A 67 -25.99 -2.74 -22.45
C GLY A 67 -26.59 -1.98 -21.27
N GLN A 68 -26.33 -2.41 -20.03
CA GLN A 68 -26.82 -1.77 -18.82
C GLN A 68 -25.83 -1.90 -17.64
N TYR A 69 -25.85 -0.92 -16.75
CA TYR A 69 -25.10 -0.97 -15.50
C TYR A 69 -25.74 -1.96 -14.51
N PRO A 70 -24.93 -2.58 -13.64
CA PRO A 70 -25.42 -3.62 -12.74
C PRO A 70 -26.37 -3.06 -11.68
N GLN A 71 -27.37 -3.85 -11.30
CA GLN A 71 -28.38 -3.43 -10.32
C GLN A 71 -27.84 -3.45 -8.89
N SER A 72 -26.84 -4.28 -8.59
CA SER A 72 -26.27 -4.44 -7.26
C SER A 72 -24.81 -4.87 -7.31
N LEU A 73 -24.12 -4.73 -6.17
CA LEU A 73 -22.77 -5.27 -5.96
C LEU A 73 -22.75 -6.80 -6.09
N ASP A 74 -23.74 -7.49 -5.53
CA ASP A 74 -23.80 -8.96 -5.54
C ASP A 74 -23.90 -9.51 -6.97
N TYR A 75 -24.54 -8.79 -7.89
CA TYR A 75 -24.56 -9.15 -9.32
C TYR A 75 -23.14 -9.20 -9.90
N MET A 76 -22.29 -8.23 -9.56
CA MET A 76 -20.91 -8.17 -10.02
C MET A 76 -20.03 -9.24 -9.35
N GLU A 77 -20.26 -9.56 -8.07
CA GLU A 77 -19.53 -10.65 -7.40
C GLU A 77 -19.85 -12.01 -8.04
N GLN A 78 -21.14 -12.29 -8.28
CA GLN A 78 -21.58 -13.60 -8.79
C GLN A 78 -21.30 -13.80 -10.28
N ASN A 79 -21.51 -12.79 -11.12
CA ASN A 79 -21.41 -12.94 -12.59
C ASN A 79 -20.06 -12.51 -13.16
N TYR A 80 -19.33 -11.63 -12.46
CA TYR A 80 -18.07 -11.06 -12.94
C TYR A 80 -16.87 -11.35 -12.02
N GLY A 81 -17.08 -12.09 -10.92
CA GLY A 81 -16.02 -12.49 -10.00
C GLY A 81 -15.36 -11.31 -9.29
N LEU A 82 -16.09 -10.20 -9.11
CA LEU A 82 -15.60 -9.08 -8.33
C LEU A 82 -15.35 -9.55 -6.88
N ALA A 83 -14.14 -9.40 -6.38
CA ALA A 83 -13.80 -9.71 -5.00
C ALA A 83 -13.95 -8.45 -4.13
N LEU A 84 -14.93 -8.46 -3.22
CA LEU A 84 -15.13 -7.38 -2.25
C LEU A 84 -14.54 -7.78 -0.89
N ASP A 85 -13.61 -6.98 -0.40
CA ASP A 85 -13.08 -7.12 0.95
C ASP A 85 -13.97 -6.34 1.92
N ARG A 86 -15.06 -6.98 2.34
CA ARG A 86 -16.07 -6.42 3.25
C ARG A 86 -15.59 -6.38 4.71
N GLU A 87 -14.43 -6.96 5.03
CA GLU A 87 -13.81 -6.88 6.35
C GLU A 87 -12.99 -5.59 6.51
N LYS A 88 -12.48 -5.05 5.40
CA LYS A 88 -11.66 -3.84 5.38
C LYS A 88 -12.40 -2.60 4.89
N TYR A 89 -13.37 -2.77 3.97
CA TYR A 89 -14.02 -1.67 3.27
C TYR A 89 -15.55 -1.75 3.29
N VAL A 90 -16.18 -0.57 3.36
CA VAL A 90 -17.60 -0.34 3.11
C VAL A 90 -17.77 0.19 1.69
N TYR A 91 -18.60 -0.50 0.91
CA TYR A 91 -18.88 -0.14 -0.49
C TYR A 91 -20.23 0.56 -0.57
N HIS A 92 -20.22 1.85 -0.93
CA HIS A 92 -21.42 2.58 -1.25
C HIS A 92 -21.67 2.51 -2.75
N TYR A 93 -22.76 1.84 -3.12
CA TYR A 93 -23.16 1.65 -4.51
C TYR A 93 -24.62 2.07 -4.68
N GLN A 94 -24.85 3.08 -5.53
CA GLN A 94 -26.19 3.55 -5.84
C GLN A 94 -26.43 3.53 -7.36
N SER A 95 -27.39 2.70 -7.78
CA SER A 95 -27.91 2.71 -9.14
C SER A 95 -28.90 3.86 -9.31
N ILE A 96 -28.61 4.79 -10.22
CA ILE A 96 -29.46 5.95 -10.53
C ILE A 96 -30.33 5.64 -11.76
N GLY A 97 -29.96 4.62 -12.54
CA GLY A 97 -30.69 4.14 -13.71
C GLY A 97 -29.84 3.18 -14.53
N ALA A 98 -30.48 2.33 -15.34
CA ALA A 98 -29.80 1.27 -16.09
C ALA A 98 -28.70 1.78 -17.05
N ASN A 99 -28.81 3.02 -17.54
CA ASN A 99 -27.85 3.62 -18.49
C ASN A 99 -27.01 4.77 -17.89
N LEU A 100 -27.13 5.02 -16.59
CA LEU A 100 -26.33 6.04 -15.91
C LEU A 100 -25.26 5.36 -15.06
N LEU A 101 -24.03 5.85 -15.15
CA LEU A 101 -22.93 5.33 -14.34
C LEU A 101 -23.34 5.42 -12.86
N PRO A 102 -23.34 4.29 -12.12
CA PRO A 102 -23.72 4.27 -10.72
C PRO A 102 -22.77 5.13 -9.90
N GLN A 103 -23.29 5.68 -8.81
CA GLN A 103 -22.46 6.35 -7.82
C GLN A 103 -21.73 5.28 -7.02
N ILE A 104 -20.39 5.36 -7.04
CA ILE A 104 -19.50 4.40 -6.41
C ILE A 104 -18.58 5.18 -5.48
N SER A 105 -18.58 4.80 -4.21
CA SER A 105 -17.63 5.27 -3.20
C SER A 105 -17.20 4.10 -2.32
N VAL A 106 -15.93 4.06 -1.94
CA VAL A 106 -15.39 3.04 -1.04
C VAL A 106 -14.77 3.73 0.16
N PHE A 107 -15.15 3.29 1.35
CA PHE A 107 -14.67 3.84 2.62
C PHE A 107 -13.99 2.73 3.42
N PRO A 108 -12.89 2.98 4.12
CA PRO A 108 -12.36 2.01 5.07
C PRO A 108 -13.27 1.95 6.30
N ILE A 109 -13.41 0.77 6.91
CA ILE A 109 -14.29 0.56 8.08
C ILE A 109 -13.90 1.43 9.30
N GLY A 110 -12.66 1.94 9.35
CA GLY A 110 -12.21 2.88 10.38
C GLY A 110 -12.62 4.34 10.19
N ASP A 111 -13.01 4.74 8.97
CA ASP A 111 -13.40 6.13 8.64
C ASP A 111 -14.92 6.28 8.44
N ALA A 112 -15.69 5.21 8.68
CA ALA A 112 -17.14 5.27 8.69
C ALA A 112 -17.60 5.95 10.00
N GLU A 113 -17.76 7.28 9.98
CA GLU A 113 -18.50 7.96 11.05
C GLU A 113 -19.94 7.43 11.11
N PRO A 114 -20.48 7.17 12.33
CA PRO A 114 -21.80 6.61 12.55
C PRO A 114 -22.97 7.54 12.17
#